data_AF-A0A660L4T1-F1
#
_entry.id   AF-A0A660L4T1-F1
#
_cell.length_a   1.000
_cell.length_b   1.000
_cell.length_c   1.000
_cell.angle_alpha   90.00
_cell.angle_beta   90.00
_cell.angle_gamma   90.00
#
_symmetry.space_group_name_H-M   'P 1'
#
loop_
_entity.id
_entity.type
_entity.pdbx_description
1 polymer ?
#
loop_
_entity_poly.entity_id
_entity_poly.type
_entity_poly.pdbx_seq_one_letter_code
_entity_poly.pdbx_strand_id
1 'polypeptide(L)'
;MVALRLVEAPTPLFDVPNYATKGTFAQVGGADGLDRVNAALRRVVISDQAAYEQSARDAGNEAARNAGNELRGSYETSVDPGLVSASSTVVSVLMPSIHRFPGGNHGAVVVSGTVQVPSGRRVGLAELFAEPVRALSVLEREFEESFRRQEPSRAVCLTGWPWLRPTAHNYRHFALLEAGMALGFSRGNCQWLIATIPYDRLRPYFSPLAEQLADGVRAPAA
;
A
#
# COMPACT_ATOMS: atom_id res chain seq x y z
N MET A 1 -10.03 9.41 -21.02
CA MET A 1 -9.83 9.23 -19.57
C MET A 1 -9.00 10.39 -19.08
N VAL A 2 -9.37 10.99 -17.95
CA VAL A 2 -8.76 12.23 -17.45
C VAL A 2 -7.93 11.91 -16.21
N ALA A 3 -6.69 12.40 -16.16
CA ALA A 3 -5.86 12.30 -14.96
C ALA A 3 -6.43 13.20 -13.85
N LEU A 4 -6.48 12.69 -12.62
CA LEU A 4 -6.88 13.46 -11.45
C LEU A 4 -5.64 14.04 -10.77
N ARG A 5 -5.80 15.15 -10.07
CA ARG A 5 -4.71 15.78 -9.31
C ARG A 5 -4.51 15.03 -7.99
N LEU A 6 -3.27 14.66 -7.68
CA LEU A 6 -2.91 14.14 -6.36
C LEU A 6 -2.91 15.30 -5.35
N VAL A 7 -3.54 15.07 -4.21
CA VAL A 7 -3.57 16.00 -3.07
C VAL A 7 -3.07 15.24 -1.86
N GLU A 8 -2.08 15.77 -1.17
CA GLU A 8 -1.64 15.22 0.10
C GLU A 8 -2.45 15.80 1.25
N ALA A 9 -3.03 14.93 2.06
CA ALA A 9 -3.73 15.31 3.28
C ALA A 9 -3.00 14.77 4.51
N PRO A 10 -3.07 15.43 5.68
CA PRO A 10 -2.46 14.93 6.90
C PRO A 10 -2.98 13.53 7.25
N THR A 11 -2.08 12.64 7.66
CA THR A 11 -2.43 11.29 8.15
C THR A 11 -3.51 11.38 9.23
N PRO A 12 -4.60 10.60 9.15
CA PRO A 12 -5.61 10.55 10.21
C PRO A 12 -4.97 10.28 11.57
N LEU A 13 -5.47 10.92 12.62
CA LEU A 13 -4.93 10.77 13.97
C LEU A 13 -4.99 9.30 14.42
N PHE A 14 -3.83 8.76 14.82
CA PHE A 14 -3.72 7.45 15.47
C PHE A 14 -3.92 7.62 16.98
N ASP A 15 -5.13 7.29 17.46
CA ASP A 15 -5.57 7.54 18.83
C ASP A 15 -5.09 6.45 19.82
N VAL A 16 -3.77 6.34 19.95
CA VAL A 16 -3.10 5.48 20.93
C VAL A 16 -2.25 6.36 21.86
N PRO A 17 -2.44 6.26 23.19
CA PRO A 17 -1.62 6.99 24.15
C PRO A 17 -0.12 6.75 23.93
N ASN A 18 0.68 7.80 24.10
CA ASN A 18 2.13 7.79 23.87
C ASN A 18 2.56 7.52 22.41
N TYR A 19 1.68 7.76 21.43
CA TYR A 19 2.03 7.75 20.00
C TYR A 19 1.92 9.13 19.37
N ALA A 20 2.87 9.44 18.49
CA ALA A 20 2.77 10.55 17.56
C ALA A 20 2.20 10.06 16.22
N THR A 21 1.32 10.86 15.61
CA THR A 21 0.90 10.68 14.21
C THR A 21 1.66 11.65 13.32
N LYS A 22 2.20 11.17 12.20
CA LYS A 22 2.99 12.00 11.26
C LYS A 22 2.67 11.69 9.81
N GLY A 23 3.09 12.61 8.94
CA GLY A 23 3.11 12.44 7.51
C GLY A 23 1.78 12.75 6.82
N THR A 24 1.62 12.19 5.63
CA THR A 24 0.50 12.45 4.74
C THR A 24 -0.06 11.16 4.14
N PHE A 25 -1.27 11.25 3.62
CA PHE A 25 -1.89 10.20 2.81
C PHE A 25 -2.48 10.78 1.53
N ALA A 26 -2.64 9.92 0.52
CA ALA A 26 -3.11 10.31 -0.79
C ALA A 26 -4.62 10.62 -0.79
N GLN A 27 -4.96 11.78 -1.35
CA GLN A 27 -6.29 12.16 -1.79
C GLN A 27 -6.24 12.59 -3.26
N VAL A 28 -7.41 12.75 -3.88
CA VAL A 28 -7.52 13.20 -5.27
C VAL A 28 -8.47 14.38 -5.40
N GLY A 29 -8.17 15.25 -6.36
CA GLY A 29 -8.97 16.41 -6.74
C GLY A 29 -9.01 16.63 -8.24
N GLY A 30 -9.59 17.76 -8.66
CA GLY A 30 -9.66 18.15 -10.08
C GLY A 30 -10.88 17.63 -10.83
N ALA A 31 -11.83 16.98 -10.14
CA ALA A 31 -13.14 16.61 -10.66
C ALA A 31 -14.20 16.63 -9.54
N ASP A 32 -15.46 16.76 -9.93
CA ASP A 32 -16.59 16.69 -8.99
C ASP A 32 -16.88 15.25 -8.55
N GLY A 33 -17.50 15.10 -7.37
CA GLY A 33 -17.98 13.80 -6.88
C GLY A 33 -16.89 12.85 -6.34
N LEU A 34 -15.72 13.36 -5.99
CA LEU A 34 -14.59 12.57 -5.47
C LEU A 34 -14.69 12.23 -3.97
N ASP A 35 -15.73 12.68 -3.26
CA ASP A 35 -15.88 12.48 -1.82
C ASP A 35 -15.85 11.01 -1.43
N ARG A 36 -16.52 10.14 -2.21
CA ARG A 36 -16.55 8.69 -1.94
C ARG A 36 -15.18 8.05 -2.15
N VAL A 37 -14.43 8.53 -3.14
CA VAL A 37 -13.07 8.07 -3.45
C VAL A 37 -12.12 8.48 -2.32
N ASN A 38 -12.13 9.76 -1.94
CA ASN A 38 -11.30 10.28 -0.85
C ASN A 38 -11.66 9.65 0.50
N ALA A 39 -12.93 9.38 0.77
CA ALA A 39 -13.36 8.63 1.96
C ALA A 39 -12.84 7.18 1.94
N ALA A 40 -12.81 6.53 0.77
CA ALA A 40 -12.24 5.18 0.64
C ALA A 40 -10.72 5.17 0.85
N LEU A 41 -9.99 6.15 0.30
CA LEU A 41 -8.55 6.31 0.54
C LEU A 41 -8.24 6.59 2.01
N ARG A 42 -9.03 7.44 2.68
CA ARG A 42 -8.89 7.66 4.12
C ARG A 42 -9.12 6.37 4.93
N ARG A 43 -10.13 5.57 4.55
CA ARG A 43 -10.42 4.28 5.22
C ARG A 43 -9.28 3.28 5.08
N VAL A 44 -8.49 3.33 4.01
CA VAL A 44 -7.31 2.47 3.87
C VAL A 44 -6.33 2.70 5.02
N VAL A 45 -6.02 3.97 5.34
CA VAL A 45 -5.11 4.33 6.43
C VAL A 45 -5.72 3.98 7.79
N ILE A 46 -7.00 4.27 8.00
CA ILE A 46 -7.70 3.94 9.25
C ILE A 46 -7.73 2.42 9.49
N SER A 47 -7.93 1.61 8.45
CA SER A 47 -7.89 0.15 8.58
C SER A 47 -6.50 -0.37 8.95
N ASP A 48 -5.44 0.24 8.43
CA ASP A 48 -4.07 -0.09 8.82
C ASP A 48 -3.78 0.30 10.28
N GLN A 49 -4.21 1.50 10.70
CA GLN A 49 -4.16 1.94 12.09
C GLN A 49 -4.87 0.97 13.04
N ALA A 50 -6.10 0.55 12.70
CA ALA A 50 -6.85 -0.39 13.51
C ALA A 50 -6.15 -1.77 13.61
N ALA A 51 -5.48 -2.21 12.55
CA ALA A 51 -4.70 -3.45 12.57
C ALA A 51 -3.44 -3.35 13.45
N TYR A 52 -2.87 -2.15 13.57
CA TYR A 52 -1.70 -1.87 14.40
C TYR A 52 -2.05 -1.56 15.86
N GLU A 53 -3.27 -1.10 16.12
CA GLU A 53 -3.68 -0.51 17.40
C GLU A 53 -3.37 -1.38 18.62
N GLN A 54 -3.71 -2.67 18.58
CA GLN A 54 -3.54 -3.54 19.74
C GLN A 54 -2.06 -3.70 20.12
N SER A 55 -1.19 -4.01 19.15
CA SER A 55 0.24 -4.16 19.41
C SER A 55 0.89 -2.83 19.82
N ALA A 56 0.39 -1.71 19.29
CA ALA A 56 0.82 -0.39 19.68
C ALA A 56 0.47 -0.07 21.15
N ARG A 57 -0.75 -0.40 21.58
CA ARG A 57 -1.22 -0.26 22.97
C ARG A 57 -0.40 -1.13 23.92
N ASP A 58 -0.15 -2.38 23.56
CA ASP A 58 0.63 -3.30 24.39
C ASP A 58 2.06 -2.81 24.60
N ALA A 59 2.73 -2.38 23.52
CA ALA A 59 4.06 -1.79 23.58
C ALA A 59 4.08 -0.45 24.36
N GLY A 60 3.04 0.38 24.21
CA GLY A 60 2.87 1.62 24.96
C GLY A 60 2.76 1.38 26.47
N ASN A 61 1.96 0.39 26.87
CA ASN A 61 1.78 0.00 28.27
C ASN A 61 3.06 -0.58 28.87
N GLU A 62 3.79 -1.39 28.10
CA GLU A 62 5.09 -1.92 28.52
C GLU A 62 6.12 -0.80 28.74
N ALA A 63 6.24 0.13 27.78
CA ALA A 63 7.16 1.25 27.91
C ALA A 63 6.82 2.14 29.12
N ALA A 64 5.54 2.43 29.34
CA ALA A 64 5.10 3.22 30.50
C ALA A 64 5.47 2.57 31.84
N ARG A 65 5.43 1.23 31.94
CA ARG A 65 5.83 0.49 33.14
C ARG A 65 7.34 0.49 33.37
N ASN A 66 8.14 0.42 32.31
CA ASN A 66 9.58 0.14 32.41
C ASN A 66 10.47 1.40 32.33
N ALA A 67 10.04 2.42 31.58
CA ALA A 67 10.86 3.59 31.25
C ALA A 67 10.13 4.94 31.45
N GLY A 68 8.88 4.92 31.93
CA GLY A 68 8.04 6.10 32.02
C GLY A 68 7.53 6.60 30.66
N ASN A 69 6.86 7.77 30.64
CA ASN A 69 6.19 8.32 29.45
C ASN A 69 7.13 9.09 28.49
N GLU A 70 8.45 9.03 28.69
CA GLU A 70 9.41 9.79 27.87
C GLU A 70 9.64 9.16 26.48
N LEU A 71 9.43 7.84 26.37
CA LEU A 71 9.52 7.13 25.10
C LEU A 71 8.16 7.16 24.38
N ARG A 72 8.16 7.71 23.16
CA ARG A 72 6.96 7.76 22.31
C ARG A 72 7.11 6.86 21.09
N GLY A 73 6.04 6.15 20.76
CA GLY A 73 5.89 5.49 19.47
C GLY A 73 5.49 6.48 18.38
N SER A 74 5.46 6.02 17.13
CA SER A 74 4.92 6.81 16.03
C SER A 74 4.24 5.96 14.97
N TYR A 75 3.15 6.49 14.44
CA TYR A 75 2.52 6.05 13.20
C TYR A 75 2.73 7.11 12.13
N GLU A 76 3.36 6.74 11.02
CA GLU A 76 3.68 7.65 9.93
C GLU A 76 3.35 7.02 8.59
N THR A 77 2.78 7.81 7.68
CA THR A 77 2.59 7.43 6.27
C THR A 77 3.22 8.48 5.38
N SER A 78 3.69 8.08 4.21
CA SER A 78 4.18 9.00 3.19
C SER A 78 3.53 8.72 1.85
N VAL A 79 3.37 9.77 1.06
CA VAL A 79 2.92 9.68 -0.32
C VAL A 79 4.14 9.76 -1.23
N ASP A 80 4.27 8.79 -2.12
CA ASP A 80 5.20 8.83 -3.24
C ASP A 80 4.37 8.91 -4.54
N PRO A 81 4.45 10.02 -5.30
CA PRO A 81 3.73 10.15 -6.56
C PRO A 81 4.04 9.04 -7.57
N GLY A 82 5.24 8.45 -7.52
CA GLY A 82 5.62 7.31 -8.36
C GLY A 82 4.91 6.00 -8.00
N LEU A 83 4.28 5.95 -6.83
CA LEU A 83 3.50 4.82 -6.33
C LEU A 83 2.00 5.12 -6.24
N VAL A 84 1.56 6.14 -7.00
CA VAL A 84 0.16 6.51 -7.12
C VAL A 84 -0.25 6.58 -8.59
N SER A 85 -1.43 6.07 -8.90
CA SER A 85 -2.17 6.44 -10.09
C SER A 85 -3.49 7.09 -9.73
N ALA A 86 -3.92 8.05 -10.54
CA ALA A 86 -5.15 8.78 -10.29
C ALA A 86 -5.79 9.21 -11.62
N SER A 87 -6.94 8.63 -11.92
CA SER A 87 -7.73 8.97 -13.11
C SER A 87 -9.22 8.95 -12.83
N SER A 88 -10.02 9.41 -13.79
CA SER A 88 -11.48 9.32 -13.79
C SER A 88 -12.03 7.89 -13.74
N THR A 89 -11.17 6.86 -13.82
CA THR A 89 -11.55 5.44 -13.79
C THR A 89 -11.11 4.77 -12.48
N VAL A 90 -9.88 5.03 -12.04
CA VAL A 90 -9.28 4.35 -10.89
C VAL A 90 -8.31 5.27 -10.17
N VAL A 91 -8.28 5.17 -8.84
CA VAL A 91 -7.18 5.66 -8.01
C VAL A 91 -6.56 4.46 -7.32
N SER A 92 -5.25 4.32 -7.44
CA SER A 92 -4.51 3.22 -6.84
C SER A 92 -3.25 3.74 -6.17
N VAL A 93 -3.02 3.35 -4.92
CA VAL A 93 -1.95 3.90 -4.08
C VAL A 93 -1.21 2.79 -3.36
N LEU A 94 0.12 2.90 -3.30
CA LEU A 94 1.00 2.10 -2.47
C LEU A 94 1.83 3.05 -1.62
N MET A 95 1.45 3.23 -0.36
CA MET A 95 2.05 4.20 0.56
C MET A 95 3.02 3.48 1.50
N PRO A 96 4.31 3.87 1.52
CA PRO A 96 5.19 3.52 2.61
C PRO A 96 4.62 4.04 3.93
N SER A 97 4.74 3.23 4.97
CA SER A 97 4.36 3.57 6.33
C SER A 97 5.40 3.07 7.32
N ILE A 98 5.53 3.78 8.42
CA ILE A 98 6.41 3.46 9.52
C ILE A 98 5.54 3.27 10.74
N HIS A 99 5.61 2.08 11.31
CA HIS A 99 5.05 1.76 12.62
C HIS A 99 6.23 1.66 13.59
N ARG A 100 6.30 2.53 14.59
CA ARG A 100 7.36 2.52 15.61
C ARG A 100 6.76 2.38 17.00
N PHE A 101 7.18 1.35 17.71
CA PHE A 101 6.94 1.26 19.14
C PHE A 101 7.78 2.30 19.90
N PRO A 102 7.38 2.68 21.13
CA PRO A 102 8.23 3.46 22.02
C PRO A 102 9.62 2.84 22.17
N GLY A 103 10.67 3.66 22.04
CA GLY A 103 12.05 3.16 22.02
C GLY A 103 12.55 2.72 20.64
N GLY A 104 11.70 2.74 19.60
CA GLY A 104 12.10 2.72 18.19
C GLY A 104 12.22 1.33 17.54
N ASN A 105 11.77 0.26 18.19
CA ASN A 105 12.01 -1.13 17.78
C ASN A 105 10.91 -1.77 16.90
N HIS A 106 10.24 -1.01 16.02
CA HIS A 106 9.26 -1.57 15.07
C HIS A 106 9.44 -1.06 13.62
N GLY A 107 8.75 -1.71 12.68
CA GLY A 107 9.17 -1.81 11.28
C GLY A 107 8.42 -0.94 10.28
N ALA A 108 9.04 -0.85 9.11
CA ALA A 108 8.47 -0.30 7.89
C ALA A 108 7.37 -1.23 7.35
N VAL A 109 6.18 -0.70 7.11
CA VAL A 109 5.06 -1.41 6.48
C VAL A 109 4.54 -0.70 5.24
N VAL A 110 3.79 -1.42 4.40
CA VAL A 110 3.16 -0.84 3.21
C VAL A 110 1.65 -0.80 3.42
N VAL A 111 1.06 0.35 3.11
CA VAL A 111 -0.38 0.59 3.14
C VAL A 111 -0.86 0.78 1.70
N SER A 112 -1.96 0.14 1.31
CA SER A 112 -2.39 0.16 -0.09
C SER A 112 -3.89 0.25 -0.28
N GLY A 113 -4.30 0.83 -1.40
CA GLY A 113 -5.70 0.93 -1.76
C GLY A 113 -5.91 1.18 -3.24
N THR A 114 -6.73 0.33 -3.86
CA THR A 114 -7.23 0.51 -5.23
C THR A 114 -8.73 0.76 -5.19
N VAL A 115 -9.17 1.85 -5.79
CA VAL A 115 -10.53 2.39 -5.69
C VAL A 115 -11.06 2.79 -7.07
N GLN A 116 -12.27 2.35 -7.42
CA GLN A 116 -12.96 2.79 -8.62
C GLN A 116 -13.52 4.20 -8.48
N VAL A 117 -13.40 4.98 -9.55
CA VAL A 117 -13.93 6.34 -9.67
C VAL A 117 -15.17 6.32 -10.56
N PRO A 118 -16.24 7.07 -10.25
CA PRO A 118 -16.43 7.90 -9.04
C PRO A 118 -17.05 7.12 -7.87
N SER A 119 -17.26 5.81 -8.00
CA SER A 119 -18.05 5.03 -7.04
C SER A 119 -17.45 4.98 -5.62
N GLY A 120 -16.12 5.09 -5.50
CA GLY A 120 -15.40 4.89 -4.24
C GLY A 120 -15.31 3.41 -3.84
N ARG A 121 -15.67 2.48 -4.73
CA ARG A 121 -15.65 1.04 -4.45
C ARG A 121 -14.20 0.55 -4.40
N ARG A 122 -13.79 -0.08 -3.30
CA ARG A 122 -12.49 -0.74 -3.20
C ARG A 122 -12.45 -1.98 -4.11
N VAL A 123 -11.27 -2.24 -4.66
CA VAL A 123 -10.97 -3.41 -5.47
C VAL A 123 -9.89 -4.22 -4.77
N GLY A 124 -10.21 -5.47 -4.44
CA GLY A 124 -9.26 -6.42 -3.90
C GLY A 124 -8.47 -7.13 -4.99
N LEU A 125 -7.32 -7.70 -4.61
CA LEU A 125 -6.44 -8.44 -5.54
C LEU A 125 -7.18 -9.57 -6.27
N ALA A 126 -8.01 -10.33 -5.56
CA ALA A 126 -8.75 -11.45 -6.12
C ALA A 126 -9.75 -11.04 -7.22
N GLU A 127 -10.25 -9.80 -7.20
CA GLU A 127 -11.16 -9.30 -8.23
C GLU A 127 -10.42 -8.96 -9.54
N LEU A 128 -9.10 -8.81 -9.48
CA LEU A 128 -8.29 -8.45 -10.64
C LEU A 128 -7.96 -9.64 -11.55
N PHE A 129 -8.18 -10.87 -11.11
CA PHE A 129 -7.77 -12.05 -11.86
C PHE A 129 -8.96 -12.96 -12.12
N ALA A 130 -9.06 -13.47 -13.34
CA ALA A 130 -10.10 -14.43 -13.72
C ALA A 130 -9.92 -15.76 -12.96
N GLU A 131 -8.66 -16.15 -12.70
CA GLU A 131 -8.28 -17.33 -11.92
C GLU A 131 -7.34 -16.93 -10.76
N PRO A 132 -7.86 -16.45 -9.61
CA PRO A 132 -7.02 -15.87 -8.55
C PRO A 132 -5.92 -16.80 -8.02
N VAL A 133 -6.20 -18.10 -7.85
CA VAL A 133 -5.22 -19.06 -7.35
C VAL A 133 -4.04 -19.21 -8.32
N ARG A 134 -4.33 -19.30 -9.62
CA ARG A 134 -3.30 -19.40 -10.66
C ARG A 134 -2.50 -18.10 -10.78
N ALA A 135 -3.16 -16.96 -10.68
CA ALA A 135 -2.52 -15.65 -10.74
C ALA A 135 -1.56 -15.40 -9.57
N LEU A 136 -1.86 -15.88 -8.36
CA LEU A 136 -0.98 -15.70 -7.20
C LEU A 136 0.40 -16.33 -7.41
N SER A 137 0.49 -17.53 -8.01
CA SER A 137 1.79 -18.14 -8.33
C SER A 137 2.55 -17.37 -9.41
N VAL A 138 1.84 -16.73 -10.34
CA VAL A 138 2.46 -15.84 -11.33
C VAL A 138 3.00 -14.59 -10.64
N LEU A 139 2.23 -13.96 -9.74
CA LEU A 139 2.66 -12.78 -9.00
C LEU A 139 3.92 -13.04 -8.19
N GLU A 140 4.06 -14.22 -7.57
CA GLU A 140 5.29 -14.61 -6.86
C GLU A 140 6.52 -14.60 -7.78
N ARG A 141 6.47 -15.37 -8.87
CA ARG A 141 7.57 -15.45 -9.83
C ARG A 141 7.90 -14.08 -10.41
N GLU A 142 6.89 -13.38 -10.93
CA GLU A 142 7.10 -12.10 -11.62
C GLU A 142 7.55 -11.00 -10.66
N PHE A 143 7.13 -11.03 -9.40
CA PHE A 143 7.62 -10.11 -8.37
C PHE A 143 9.10 -10.33 -8.10
N GLU A 144 9.53 -11.58 -7.86
CA GLU A 144 10.94 -11.87 -7.60
C GLU A 144 11.84 -11.42 -8.75
N GLU A 145 11.44 -11.75 -9.97
CA GLU A 145 12.17 -11.34 -11.17
C GLU A 145 12.22 -9.81 -11.32
N SER A 146 11.09 -9.14 -11.15
CA SER A 146 11.00 -7.69 -11.29
C SER A 146 11.79 -6.97 -10.20
N PHE A 147 11.71 -7.44 -8.96
CA PHE A 147 12.47 -6.91 -7.84
C PHE A 147 13.98 -7.08 -8.04
N ARG A 148 14.45 -8.26 -8.46
CA ARG A 148 15.88 -8.48 -8.75
C ARG A 148 16.41 -7.56 -9.87
N ARG A 149 15.57 -7.23 -10.85
CA ARG A 149 15.93 -6.30 -11.94
C ARG A 149 15.94 -4.85 -11.49
N GLN A 150 14.94 -4.44 -10.70
CA GLN A 150 14.76 -3.05 -10.28
C GLN A 150 15.66 -2.67 -9.09
N GLU A 151 15.91 -3.62 -8.19
CA GLU A 151 16.61 -3.44 -6.92
C GLU A 151 17.73 -4.48 -6.75
N PRO A 152 18.69 -4.59 -7.68
CA PRO A 152 19.68 -5.66 -7.69
C PRO A 152 20.55 -5.70 -6.42
N SER A 153 20.86 -4.54 -5.84
CA SER A 153 21.63 -4.43 -4.59
C SER A 153 20.88 -4.97 -3.36
N ARG A 154 19.55 -5.08 -3.45
CA ARG A 154 18.67 -5.53 -2.36
C ARG A 154 18.11 -6.93 -2.62
N ALA A 155 18.53 -7.62 -3.68
CA ALA A 155 18.05 -8.97 -4.02
C ALA A 155 18.23 -9.99 -2.89
N VAL A 156 19.23 -9.81 -2.01
CA VAL A 156 19.44 -10.63 -0.80
C VAL A 156 18.22 -10.60 0.15
N CYS A 157 17.39 -9.56 0.10
CA CYS A 157 16.17 -9.48 0.91
C CYS A 157 15.10 -10.50 0.51
N LEU A 158 15.21 -11.14 -0.66
CA LEU A 158 14.26 -12.14 -1.16
C LEU A 158 14.58 -13.58 -0.72
N THR A 159 15.82 -13.90 -0.32
CA THR A 159 16.26 -15.31 -0.24
C THR A 159 15.73 -16.07 0.97
N GLY A 160 14.88 -17.08 0.76
CA GLY A 160 14.61 -18.15 1.74
C GLY A 160 13.41 -17.94 2.67
N TRP A 161 12.29 -17.36 2.19
CA TRP A 161 11.23 -16.92 3.10
C TRP A 161 9.78 -17.32 2.78
N PRO A 162 9.02 -17.81 3.77
CA PRO A 162 7.61 -18.16 3.64
C PRO A 162 6.64 -17.01 3.31
N TRP A 163 7.03 -15.74 3.44
CA TRP A 163 6.12 -14.60 3.21
C TRP A 163 5.93 -14.25 1.73
N LEU A 164 6.79 -14.78 0.84
CA LEU A 164 6.56 -14.75 -0.61
C LEU A 164 5.58 -15.84 -1.07
N ARG A 165 5.11 -16.71 -0.16
CA ARG A 165 4.12 -17.72 -0.52
C ARG A 165 2.91 -17.07 -1.21
N PRO A 166 2.41 -17.66 -2.31
CA PRO A 166 1.44 -17.05 -3.20
C PRO A 166 0.04 -17.11 -2.57
N THR A 167 -0.19 -16.26 -1.56
CA THR A 167 -1.46 -16.16 -0.85
C THR A 167 -2.05 -14.76 -1.03
N ALA A 168 -3.38 -14.67 -1.10
CA ALA A 168 -4.06 -13.38 -1.20
C ALA A 168 -3.71 -12.45 -0.03
N HIS A 169 -3.41 -12.99 1.16
CA HIS A 169 -2.96 -12.19 2.29
C HIS A 169 -1.58 -11.57 2.03
N ASN A 170 -0.60 -12.34 1.58
CA ASN A 170 0.77 -11.84 1.37
C ASN A 170 0.83 -10.80 0.25
N TYR A 171 0.03 -10.98 -0.80
CA TYR A 171 0.00 -10.12 -1.98
C TYR A 171 -1.08 -9.02 -1.91
N ARG A 172 -1.68 -8.82 -0.73
CA ARG A 172 -2.78 -7.84 -0.53
C ARG A 172 -2.37 -6.40 -0.81
N HIS A 173 -1.08 -6.11 -0.76
CA HIS A 173 -0.54 -4.77 -0.88
C HIS A 173 -0.05 -4.50 -2.29
N PHE A 174 -0.89 -3.81 -3.06
CA PHE A 174 -0.63 -3.53 -4.46
C PHE A 174 -1.15 -2.15 -4.88
N ALA A 175 -0.58 -1.63 -5.96
CA ALA A 175 -1.14 -0.52 -6.71
C ALA A 175 -1.05 -0.78 -8.23
N LEU A 176 -2.05 -0.33 -8.97
CA LEU A 176 -2.04 -0.28 -10.43
C LEU A 176 -1.38 1.04 -10.85
N LEU A 177 -0.21 0.97 -11.48
CA LEU A 177 0.57 2.11 -11.97
C LEU A 177 0.65 2.08 -13.51
N GLU A 178 1.11 3.15 -14.15
CA GLU A 178 1.16 3.20 -15.63
C GLU A 178 2.09 2.12 -16.19
N ALA A 179 3.22 1.88 -15.52
CA ALA A 179 4.20 0.88 -15.93
C ALA A 179 3.78 -0.58 -15.63
N GLY A 180 2.76 -0.79 -14.78
CA GLY A 180 2.38 -2.13 -14.33
C GLY A 180 1.75 -2.15 -12.94
N MET A 181 1.66 -3.34 -12.34
CA MET A 181 1.19 -3.51 -10.97
C MET A 181 2.37 -3.47 -10.01
N ALA A 182 2.43 -2.46 -9.15
CA ALA A 182 3.36 -2.45 -8.02
C ALA A 182 2.85 -3.36 -6.90
N LEU A 183 3.74 -4.19 -6.37
CA LEU A 183 3.51 -4.97 -5.16
C LEU A 183 4.46 -4.50 -4.06
N GLY A 184 3.97 -4.44 -2.83
CA GLY A 184 4.75 -4.01 -1.67
C GLY A 184 4.73 -5.04 -0.54
N PHE A 185 5.91 -5.35 -0.01
CA PHE A 185 6.07 -6.22 1.16
C PHE A 185 6.77 -5.47 2.28
N SER A 186 6.39 -5.80 3.52
CA SER A 186 6.87 -5.17 4.74
C SER A 186 7.81 -6.12 5.47
N ARG A 187 9.07 -5.74 5.70
CA ARG A 187 10.00 -6.65 6.39
C ARG A 187 11.17 -5.98 7.12
N GLY A 188 11.08 -5.97 8.45
CA GLY A 188 12.22 -5.83 9.38
C GLY A 188 13.33 -4.90 8.88
N ASN A 189 14.55 -5.42 8.77
CA ASN A 189 15.74 -4.66 8.34
C ASN A 189 15.79 -4.36 6.84
N CYS A 190 14.98 -5.04 6.02
CA CYS A 190 14.89 -4.82 4.58
C CYS A 190 13.86 -3.75 4.21
N GLN A 191 13.24 -3.11 5.22
CA GLN A 191 12.22 -2.07 5.09
C GLN A 191 11.08 -2.48 4.13
N TRP A 192 10.73 -1.62 3.17
CA TRP A 192 9.73 -1.87 2.13
C TRP A 192 10.38 -2.53 0.91
N LEU A 193 9.86 -3.67 0.50
CA LEU A 193 10.25 -4.32 -0.75
C LEU A 193 9.16 -4.04 -1.77
N ILE A 194 9.43 -3.12 -2.69
CA ILE A 194 8.48 -2.70 -3.72
C ILE A 194 9.07 -3.00 -5.08
N ALA A 195 8.28 -3.62 -5.96
CA ALA A 195 8.62 -3.79 -7.35
C ALA A 195 7.37 -3.72 -8.22
N THR A 196 7.54 -3.23 -9.44
CA THR A 196 6.47 -3.13 -10.43
C THR A 196 6.55 -4.28 -11.43
N ILE A 197 5.50 -5.08 -11.52
CA ILE A 197 5.35 -6.13 -12.53
C ILE A 197 4.70 -5.52 -13.78
N PRO A 198 5.35 -5.58 -14.95
CA PRO A 198 4.79 -5.11 -16.20
C PRO A 198 3.45 -5.77 -16.57
N TYR A 199 2.53 -5.02 -17.17
CA TYR A 199 1.18 -5.53 -17.50
C TYR A 199 1.16 -6.65 -18.53
N ASP A 200 2.11 -6.70 -19.46
CA ASP A 200 2.23 -7.78 -20.44
C ASP A 200 2.38 -9.16 -19.78
N ARG A 201 2.96 -9.21 -18.57
CA ARG A 201 3.09 -10.44 -17.77
C ARG A 201 1.79 -10.83 -17.06
N LEU A 202 0.93 -9.87 -16.76
CA LEU A 202 -0.27 -10.08 -15.94
C LEU A 202 -1.57 -10.16 -16.75
N ARG A 203 -1.66 -9.45 -17.87
CA ARG A 203 -2.84 -9.38 -18.76
C ARG A 203 -3.42 -10.76 -19.12
N PRO A 204 -2.63 -11.82 -19.39
CA PRO A 204 -3.18 -13.14 -19.66
C PRO A 204 -4.03 -13.75 -18.53
N TYR A 205 -3.93 -13.21 -17.31
CA TYR A 205 -4.63 -13.69 -16.12
C TYR A 205 -5.71 -12.72 -15.63
N PHE A 206 -5.81 -11.54 -16.24
CA PHE A 206 -6.70 -10.49 -15.80
C PHE A 206 -8.18 -10.88 -15.94
N SER A 207 -8.98 -10.41 -15.00
CA SER A 207 -10.42 -10.34 -15.17
C SER A 207 -10.78 -9.17 -16.10
N PRO A 208 -11.99 -9.14 -16.67
CA PRO A 208 -12.46 -7.98 -17.44
C PRO A 208 -12.39 -6.68 -16.64
N LEU A 209 -12.61 -6.75 -15.32
CA LEU A 209 -12.45 -5.60 -14.44
C LEU A 209 -11.01 -5.12 -14.41
N ALA A 210 -10.02 -6.01 -14.26
CA ALA A 210 -8.62 -5.60 -14.24
C ALA A 210 -8.16 -5.00 -15.56
N GLU A 211 -8.60 -5.54 -16.72
CA GLU A 211 -8.29 -4.94 -18.01
C GLU A 211 -8.80 -3.50 -18.09
N GLN A 212 -10.07 -3.28 -17.73
CA GLN A 212 -10.67 -1.95 -17.69
C GLN A 212 -9.91 -0.99 -16.76
N LEU A 213 -9.54 -1.45 -15.56
CA LEU A 213 -8.82 -0.61 -14.60
C LEU A 213 -7.40 -0.30 -15.08
N ALA A 214 -6.66 -1.30 -15.56
CA ALA A 214 -5.29 -1.16 -16.04
C ALA A 214 -5.21 -0.21 -17.24
N ASP A 215 -6.14 -0.31 -18.19
CA ASP A 215 -6.21 0.63 -19.33
C ASP A 215 -6.52 2.06 -18.86
N GLY A 216 -7.22 2.19 -17.74
CA GLY A 216 -7.59 3.45 -17.12
C GLY A 216 -6.55 4.10 -16.22
N VAL A 217 -5.44 3.44 -15.92
CA VAL A 217 -4.40 3.99 -15.06
C VAL A 217 -3.72 5.19 -15.70
N ARG A 218 -3.59 6.29 -14.97
CA ARG A 218 -2.78 7.45 -15.35
C ARG A 218 -1.95 7.94 -14.17
N ALA A 219 -0.76 8.47 -14.45
CA ALA A 219 -0.01 9.25 -13.48
C ALA A 219 -0.86 10.44 -13.04
N PRO A 220 -0.79 10.85 -11.76
CA PRO A 220 -1.55 12.00 -11.29
C PRO A 220 -1.16 13.27 -12.04
N ALA A 221 -2.13 14.16 -12.25
CA ALA A 221 -1.84 15.50 -12.73
C ALA A 221 -1.04 16.28 -11.68
N ALA A 222 -0.17 17.18 -12.15
CA ALA A 222 0.56 18.13 -11.32
C ALA A 222 -0.38 19.13 -10.62
#